data_AF-A0A218QM45-F1
#
_entry.id   AF-A0A218QM45-F1
#
_cell.length_a   1.000
_cell.length_b   1.000
_cell.length_c   1.000
_cell.angle_alpha   90.00
_cell.angle_beta   90.00
_cell.angle_gamma   90.00
#
_symmetry.space_group_name_H-M   'P 1'
#
loop_
_entity.id
_entity.type
_entity.pdbx_description
1 polymer ?
#
loop_
_entity_poly.entity_id
_entity_poly.type
_entity_poly.pdbx_seq_one_letter_code
_entity_poly.pdbx_strand_id
1 'polypeptide(L)'
;MAINWIKRVFVLATILTIVLLLPGIASAAPTKLDFSNSANISQAPNSSSETNLTPQHRQQLQAVRQRRNRDIQAMLDSSQRTKLGKSLHAGNSLNQALESLDLQPDQQQMLKAIVQISNLKMKAISARFLHN
;
A
#
# COMPACT_ATOMS: atom_id res chain seq x y z
N MET A 1 -36.66 -24.44 27.20
CA MET A 1 -35.71 -23.88 26.20
C MET A 1 -35.24 -22.47 26.63
N ALA A 2 -34.51 -22.34 27.74
CA ALA A 2 -34.06 -21.02 28.26
C ALA A 2 -32.52 -20.88 28.37
N ILE A 3 -31.78 -21.98 28.39
CA ILE A 3 -30.32 -22.00 28.60
C ILE A 3 -29.53 -21.35 27.44
N ASN A 4 -30.06 -21.37 26.21
CA ASN A 4 -29.35 -20.86 25.03
C ASN A 4 -29.41 -19.33 24.92
N TRP A 5 -30.38 -18.69 25.56
CA TRP A 5 -30.54 -17.23 25.55
C TRP A 5 -29.54 -16.54 26.48
N ILE A 6 -29.30 -17.11 27.66
CA ILE A 6 -28.32 -16.59 28.63
C ILE A 6 -26.90 -16.59 28.05
N LYS A 7 -26.52 -17.64 27.29
CA LYS A 7 -25.22 -17.71 26.62
C LYS A 7 -25.06 -16.63 25.53
N ARG A 8 -26.13 -16.32 24.78
CA ARG A 8 -26.11 -15.27 23.75
C ARG A 8 -25.98 -13.88 24.36
N VAL A 9 -26.67 -13.61 25.48
CA VAL A 9 -26.55 -12.34 26.21
C VAL A 9 -25.14 -12.17 26.77
N PHE A 10 -24.51 -13.24 27.26
CA PHE A 10 -23.14 -13.19 27.80
C PHE A 10 -22.07 -12.87 26.74
N VAL A 11 -22.22 -13.39 25.52
CA VAL A 11 -21.32 -13.09 24.40
C VAL A 11 -21.46 -11.62 23.96
N LEU A 12 -22.68 -11.09 23.93
CA LEU A 12 -22.89 -9.68 23.58
C LEU A 12 -22.32 -8.73 24.66
N ALA A 13 -22.48 -9.07 25.93
CA ALA A 13 -21.94 -8.28 27.04
C ALA A 13 -20.40 -8.22 27.02
N THR A 14 -19.73 -9.31 26.66
CA THR A 14 -18.26 -9.37 26.58
C THR A 14 -17.68 -8.58 25.41
N ILE A 15 -18.38 -8.50 24.28
CA ILE A 15 -17.97 -7.65 23.15
C ILE A 15 -18.11 -6.16 23.51
N LEU A 16 -19.19 -5.80 24.21
CA LEU A 16 -19.48 -4.40 24.58
C LEU A 16 -18.43 -3.83 25.55
N THR A 17 -17.94 -4.63 26.50
CA THR A 17 -16.88 -4.20 27.42
C THR A 17 -15.54 -4.01 26.73
N ILE A 18 -15.20 -4.84 25.74
CA ILE A 18 -13.96 -4.69 24.96
C ILE A 18 -13.97 -3.37 24.17
N VAL A 19 -15.10 -2.98 23.59
CA VAL A 19 -15.23 -1.70 22.84
C VAL A 19 -15.09 -0.49 23.77
N LEU A 20 -15.62 -0.56 25.00
CA LEU A 20 -15.54 0.52 25.98
C LEU A 20 -14.14 0.71 26.60
N LEU A 21 -13.29 -0.32 26.58
CA LEU A 21 -11.92 -0.25 27.11
C LEU A 21 -10.88 0.23 26.09
N LEU A 22 -11.27 0.55 24.84
CA LEU A 22 -10.33 1.16 23.90
C LEU A 22 -10.09 2.63 24.28
N PRO A 23 -8.84 3.04 24.58
CA PRO A 23 -8.53 4.43 24.85
C PRO A 23 -8.83 5.27 23.61
N GLY A 24 -9.58 6.35 23.81
CA GLY A 24 -10.02 7.25 22.73
C GLY A 24 -8.83 7.75 21.92
N ILE A 25 -8.78 7.37 20.65
CA ILE A 25 -7.85 7.93 19.68
C ILE A 25 -8.21 9.40 19.48
N ALA A 26 -7.35 10.29 20.00
CA ALA A 26 -7.46 11.72 19.80
C ALA A 26 -7.42 12.03 18.30
N SER A 27 -8.56 12.48 17.77
CA SER A 27 -8.70 12.94 16.40
C SER A 27 -8.07 14.33 16.28
N ALA A 28 -6.84 14.39 15.79
CA ALA A 28 -6.20 15.66 15.47
C ALA A 28 -6.83 16.21 14.18
N ALA A 29 -7.59 17.30 14.31
CA ALA A 29 -8.20 18.00 13.19
C ALA A 29 -7.12 18.53 12.22
N PRO A 30 -7.32 18.44 10.89
CA PRO A 30 -6.35 18.94 9.92
C PRO A 30 -6.32 20.47 9.94
N THR A 31 -5.15 21.04 10.24
CA THR A 31 -4.87 22.46 10.10
C THR A 31 -4.81 22.81 8.61
N LYS A 32 -5.57 23.83 8.19
CA LYS A 32 -5.56 24.35 6.82
C LYS A 32 -4.17 24.93 6.54
N LEU A 33 -3.45 24.34 5.58
CA LEU A 33 -2.18 24.88 5.08
C LEU A 33 -2.50 25.65 3.80
N ASP A 34 -2.37 26.98 3.87
CA ASP A 34 -2.41 27.87 2.72
C ASP A 34 -1.17 27.62 1.84
N PHE A 35 -1.39 27.03 0.67
CA PHE A 35 -0.38 26.94 -0.37
C PHE A 35 -0.32 28.25 -1.14
N SER A 36 0.42 29.22 -0.61
CA SER A 36 0.87 30.35 -1.41
C SER A 36 2.04 29.91 -2.30
N ASN A 37 1.82 30.01 -3.61
CA ASN A 37 2.76 29.78 -4.70
C ASN A 37 4.16 30.33 -4.41
N SER A 38 5.15 29.45 -4.24
CA SER A 38 6.53 29.66 -4.74
C SER A 38 7.38 28.43 -4.47
N ALA A 39 7.23 27.40 -5.30
CA ALA A 39 8.25 26.38 -5.41
C ALA A 39 8.54 26.19 -6.90
N ASN A 40 9.63 26.82 -7.31
CA ASN A 40 10.26 26.69 -8.61
C ASN A 40 10.56 25.19 -8.86
N ILE A 41 9.73 24.51 -9.64
CA ILE A 41 9.92 23.12 -10.02
C ILE A 41 11.00 23.10 -11.11
N SER A 42 12.26 23.00 -10.68
CA SER A 42 13.34 22.61 -11.58
C SER A 42 13.09 21.18 -12.03
N GLN A 43 12.96 20.99 -13.34
CA GLN A 43 12.71 19.73 -14.00
C GLN A 43 13.83 18.75 -13.64
N ALA A 44 13.49 17.67 -12.93
CA ALA A 44 14.40 16.55 -12.73
C ALA A 44 14.66 15.88 -14.10
N PRO A 45 15.93 15.61 -14.47
CA PRO A 45 16.23 15.00 -15.75
C PRO A 45 15.74 13.54 -15.75
N ASN A 46 14.77 13.29 -16.62
CA ASN A 46 14.29 11.96 -16.97
C ASN A 46 15.33 11.28 -17.87
N SER A 47 16.37 10.64 -17.32
CA SER A 47 17.12 9.55 -17.97
C SER A 47 18.32 9.09 -17.12
N SER A 48 18.46 7.77 -16.98
CA SER A 48 19.72 7.05 -16.64
C SER A 48 20.20 6.90 -15.18
N SER A 49 19.38 7.04 -14.13
CA SER A 49 19.88 6.81 -12.76
C SER A 49 20.04 5.33 -12.34
N GLU A 50 19.62 4.35 -13.16
CA GLU A 50 19.72 2.93 -12.80
C GLU A 50 21.17 2.39 -12.90
N THR A 51 22.04 3.08 -13.65
CA THR A 51 23.45 2.73 -13.86
C THR A 51 24.38 3.10 -12.70
N ASN A 52 23.96 3.96 -11.76
CA ASN A 52 24.77 4.39 -10.61
C ASN A 52 24.27 3.89 -9.24
N LEU A 53 23.46 2.82 -9.21
CA LEU A 53 23.02 2.24 -7.93
C LEU A 53 24.08 1.25 -7.39
N THR A 54 24.50 1.43 -6.15
CA THR A 54 25.34 0.44 -5.47
C THR A 54 24.61 -0.90 -5.35
N PRO A 55 25.33 -2.04 -5.29
CA PRO A 55 24.71 -3.36 -5.11
C PRO A 55 23.76 -3.42 -3.91
N GLN A 56 24.14 -2.80 -2.79
CA GLN A 56 23.32 -2.72 -1.58
C GLN A 56 22.02 -1.93 -1.82
N HIS A 57 22.09 -0.80 -2.53
CA HIS A 57 20.91 -0.02 -2.86
C HIS A 57 19.95 -0.81 -3.77
N ARG A 58 20.49 -1.50 -4.79
CA ARG A 58 19.69 -2.39 -5.65
C ARG A 58 18.98 -3.47 -4.84
N GLN A 59 19.67 -4.11 -3.91
CA GLN A 59 19.08 -5.14 -3.04
C GLN A 59 17.91 -4.60 -2.20
N GLN A 60 18.06 -3.40 -1.62
CA GLN A 60 16.99 -2.77 -0.85
C GLN A 60 15.76 -2.47 -1.71
N LEU A 61 15.95 -1.94 -2.92
CA LEU A 61 14.85 -1.69 -3.84
C LEU A 61 14.17 -3.00 -4.29
N GLN A 62 14.94 -4.04 -4.57
CA GLN A 62 14.41 -5.37 -4.92
C GLN A 62 13.60 -5.97 -3.78
N ALA A 63 14.06 -5.86 -2.53
CA ALA A 63 13.31 -6.32 -1.36
C ALA A 63 11.94 -5.63 -1.24
N VAL A 64 11.89 -4.31 -1.49
CA VAL A 64 10.63 -3.55 -1.48
C VAL A 64 9.69 -4.02 -2.61
N ARG A 65 10.23 -4.27 -3.82
CA ARG A 65 9.45 -4.78 -4.96
C ARG A 65 8.91 -6.19 -4.69
N GLN A 66 9.73 -7.09 -4.16
CA GLN A 66 9.33 -8.45 -3.81
C GLN A 66 8.21 -8.46 -2.77
N ARG A 67 8.34 -7.64 -1.71
CA ARG A 67 7.30 -7.51 -0.70
C ARG A 67 5.99 -6.99 -1.29
N ARG A 68 6.04 -5.92 -2.09
CA ARG A 68 4.86 -5.40 -2.80
C ARG A 68 4.20 -6.50 -3.64
N ASN A 69 4.98 -7.24 -4.42
CA ASN A 69 4.45 -8.30 -5.26
C ASN A 69 3.77 -9.41 -4.45
N ARG A 70 4.35 -9.80 -3.30
CA ARG A 70 3.73 -10.77 -2.39
C ARG A 70 2.41 -10.26 -1.83
N ASP A 71 2.37 -9.00 -1.39
CA ASP A 71 1.18 -8.39 -0.81
C ASP A 71 0.07 -8.24 -1.87
N ILE A 72 0.41 -7.86 -3.11
CA ILE A 72 -0.51 -7.86 -4.26
C ILE A 72 -1.05 -9.27 -4.52
N GLN A 73 -0.16 -10.27 -4.63
CA GLN A 73 -0.59 -11.65 -4.89
C GLN A 73 -1.56 -12.15 -3.81
N ALA A 74 -1.27 -11.90 -2.53
CA ALA A 74 -2.15 -12.28 -1.43
C ALA A 74 -3.57 -11.70 -1.53
N MET A 75 -3.72 -10.53 -2.14
CA MET A 75 -5.00 -9.85 -2.34
C MET A 75 -5.77 -10.30 -3.58
N LEU A 76 -5.13 -10.99 -4.52
CA LEU A 76 -5.75 -11.42 -5.78
C LEU A 76 -6.20 -12.88 -5.70
N ASP A 77 -7.30 -13.20 -6.37
CA ASP A 77 -7.70 -14.59 -6.61
C ASP A 77 -6.86 -15.25 -7.73
N SER A 78 -7.03 -16.56 -7.92
CA SER A 78 -6.25 -17.34 -8.91
C SER A 78 -6.39 -16.83 -10.35
N SER A 79 -7.59 -16.42 -10.76
CA SER A 79 -7.87 -15.91 -12.11
C SER A 79 -7.20 -14.56 -12.31
N GLN A 80 -7.35 -13.65 -11.34
CA GLN A 80 -6.72 -12.34 -11.33
C GLN A 80 -5.20 -12.44 -11.35
N ARG A 81 -4.60 -13.35 -10.56
CA ARG A 81 -3.15 -13.61 -10.56
C ARG A 81 -2.65 -14.07 -11.93
N THR A 82 -3.40 -14.95 -12.59
CA THR A 82 -3.07 -15.44 -13.93
C THR A 82 -3.11 -14.31 -14.96
N LYS A 83 -4.16 -13.47 -14.91
CA LYS A 83 -4.30 -12.32 -15.83
C LYS A 83 -3.22 -11.26 -15.57
N LEU A 84 -2.91 -10.99 -14.31
CA LEU A 84 -1.81 -10.10 -13.92
C LEU A 84 -0.48 -10.62 -14.47
N GLY A 85 -0.19 -11.91 -14.28
CA GLY A 85 1.00 -12.56 -14.80
C GLY A 85 1.11 -12.39 -16.32
N LYS A 86 0.05 -12.71 -17.07
CA LYS A 86 0.02 -12.54 -18.54
C LYS A 86 0.29 -11.10 -18.97
N SER A 87 -0.34 -10.12 -18.33
CA SER A 87 -0.16 -8.70 -18.64
C SER A 87 1.28 -8.25 -18.38
N LEU A 88 1.89 -8.67 -17.26
CA LEU A 88 3.29 -8.38 -16.96
C LEU A 88 4.26 -9.04 -17.96
N HIS A 89 4.00 -10.28 -18.39
CA HIS A 89 4.81 -10.96 -19.42
C HIS A 89 4.67 -10.31 -20.80
N ALA A 90 3.53 -9.66 -21.08
CA ALA A 90 3.33 -8.87 -22.29
C ALA A 90 4.06 -7.51 -22.26
N GLY A 91 4.76 -7.19 -21.17
CA GLY A 91 5.54 -5.96 -21.02
C GLY A 91 4.76 -4.78 -20.42
N ASN A 92 3.52 -4.99 -19.99
CA ASN A 92 2.75 -3.95 -19.32
C ASN A 92 3.38 -3.58 -17.98
N SER A 93 3.31 -2.30 -17.62
CA SER A 93 3.70 -1.86 -16.28
C SER A 93 2.77 -2.44 -15.22
N LEU A 94 3.23 -2.55 -13.97
CA LEU A 94 2.40 -3.05 -12.88
C LEU A 94 1.08 -2.29 -12.73
N ASN A 95 1.08 -0.97 -12.90
CA ASN A 95 -0.14 -0.17 -12.80
C ASN A 95 -1.13 -0.51 -13.92
N GLN A 96 -0.67 -0.54 -15.17
CA GLN A 96 -1.50 -0.94 -16.31
C GLN A 96 -2.04 -2.37 -16.16
N ALA A 97 -1.20 -3.27 -15.64
CA ALA A 97 -1.58 -4.65 -15.43
C ALA A 97 -2.67 -4.76 -14.34
N LEU A 98 -2.56 -4.01 -13.24
CA LEU A 98 -3.58 -3.95 -12.19
C LEU A 98 -4.88 -3.28 -12.67
N GLU A 99 -4.80 -2.23 -13.49
CA GLU A 99 -5.98 -1.55 -14.08
C GLU A 99 -6.73 -2.44 -15.06
N SER A 100 -6.05 -3.42 -15.69
CA SER A 100 -6.67 -4.39 -16.59
C SER A 100 -7.42 -5.52 -15.86
N LEU A 101 -7.25 -5.63 -14.54
CA LEU A 101 -7.95 -6.62 -13.72
C LEU A 101 -9.36 -6.12 -13.39
N ASP A 102 -10.31 -7.05 -13.39
CA ASP A 102 -11.65 -6.79 -12.86
C ASP A 102 -11.58 -6.95 -11.33
N LEU A 103 -11.44 -5.81 -10.64
CA LEU A 103 -11.23 -5.73 -9.20
C LEU A 103 -12.45 -5.10 -8.53
N GLN A 104 -12.81 -5.60 -7.34
CA GLN A 104 -13.77 -4.89 -6.51
C GLN A 104 -13.19 -3.52 -6.08
N PRO A 105 -14.03 -2.49 -5.87
CA PRO A 105 -13.56 -1.14 -5.51
C PRO A 105 -12.63 -1.12 -4.28
N ASP A 106 -12.99 -1.86 -3.24
CA ASP A 106 -12.19 -1.95 -2.01
C ASP A 106 -10.83 -2.62 -2.26
N GLN A 107 -10.83 -3.71 -3.03
CA GLN A 107 -9.63 -4.43 -3.43
C GLN A 107 -8.71 -3.53 -4.27
N GLN A 108 -9.27 -2.75 -5.19
CA GLN A 108 -8.54 -1.78 -6.01
C GLN A 108 -7.92 -0.67 -5.15
N GLN A 109 -8.66 -0.14 -4.17
CA GLN A 109 -8.15 0.89 -3.26
C GLN A 109 -6.97 0.36 -2.43
N MET A 110 -7.10 -0.86 -1.88
CA MET A 110 -6.04 -1.50 -1.11
C MET A 110 -4.79 -1.78 -1.97
N LEU A 111 -4.97 -2.29 -3.20
CA LEU A 111 -3.85 -2.52 -4.13
C LEU A 111 -3.14 -1.21 -4.49
N LYS A 112 -3.90 -0.13 -4.72
CA LYS A 112 -3.35 1.21 -4.96
C LYS A 112 -2.54 1.70 -3.76
N ALA A 113 -3.04 1.49 -2.54
CA ALA A 113 -2.32 1.85 -1.32
C ALA A 113 -1.00 1.06 -1.18
N ILE A 114 -1.01 -0.26 -1.46
CA ILE A 114 0.20 -1.09 -1.46
C ILE A 114 1.26 -0.55 -2.44
N VAL A 115 0.84 -0.21 -3.66
CA VAL A 115 1.72 0.37 -4.67
C VAL A 115 2.28 1.72 -4.20
N GLN A 116 1.43 2.60 -3.66
CA GLN A 116 1.85 3.92 -3.17
C GLN A 116 2.84 3.82 -2.01
N ILE A 117 2.57 2.97 -1.02
CA ILE A 117 3.47 2.73 0.12
C ILE A 117 4.82 2.19 -0.37
N SER A 118 4.80 1.25 -1.32
CA SER A 118 6.02 0.72 -1.93
C SER A 118 6.83 1.81 -2.64
N ASN A 119 6.17 2.66 -3.43
CA ASN A 119 6.82 3.77 -4.12
C ASN A 119 7.43 4.79 -3.15
N LEU A 120 6.72 5.12 -2.05
CA LEU A 120 7.23 6.00 -1.01
C LEU A 120 8.47 5.40 -0.33
N LYS A 121 8.46 4.10 -0.03
CA LYS A 121 9.65 3.40 0.52
C LYS A 121 10.83 3.43 -0.46
N MET A 122 10.59 3.16 -1.73
CA MET A 122 11.64 3.24 -2.76
C MET A 122 12.20 4.65 -2.89
N LYS A 123 11.35 5.68 -2.85
CA LYS A 123 11.76 7.09 -2.85
C LYS A 123 12.59 7.43 -1.62
N ALA A 124 12.20 6.96 -0.43
CA ALA A 124 12.94 7.19 0.81
C ALA A 124 14.33 6.52 0.78
N ILE A 125 14.43 5.29 0.26
CA ILE A 125 15.72 4.60 0.08
C ILE A 125 16.60 5.40 -0.91
N SER A 126 16.03 5.83 -2.03
CA SER A 126 16.76 6.59 -3.05
C SER A 126 17.23 7.95 -2.53
N ALA A 127 16.40 8.65 -1.75
CA ALA A 127 16.75 9.94 -1.15
C ALA A 127 17.92 9.82 -0.15
N ARG A 128 17.99 8.72 0.61
CA ARG A 128 19.12 8.45 1.51
C ARG A 128 20.42 8.24 0.72
N PHE A 129 20.34 7.64 -0.47
CA PHE A 129 21.50 7.45 -1.33
C PHE A 129 22.01 8.77 -1.92
N LEU A 130 21.13 9.70 -2.30
CA LEU A 130 21.53 11.01 -2.85
C LEU A 130 22.19 11.95 -1.81
N HIS A 131 22.01 11.70 -0.52
CA HIS A 131 22.60 12.49 0.57
C HIS A 131 23.87 11.86 1.18
N ASN A 132 24.31 10.73 0.64
CA ASN A 132 25.52 10.00 1.06
C ASN A 132 26.60 10.12 -0.01
#